data_AF-A0A3N5Z958-F1
#
_entry.id   AF-A0A3N5Z958-F1
#
_cell.length_a   1.000
_cell.length_b   1.000
_cell.length_c   1.000
_cell.angle_alpha   90.00
_cell.angle_beta   90.00
_cell.angle_gamma   90.00
#
_symmetry.space_group_name_H-M   'P 1'
#
loop_
_entity.id
_entity.type
_entity.pdbx_description
1 polymer ?
#
loop_
_entity_poly.entity_id
_entity_poly.type
_entity_poly.pdbx_seq_one_letter_code
_entity_poly.pdbx_strand_id
1 'polypeptide(L)'
;STESRCNADFPGLPGVRLSGQIDRMDDRGDHFMIIDYKSGREPDGLCHEMRMGFRLQPLLYPWLQQASAQTTGAPIRFSYVFFAKSPVQEKTVSVDQMTPVEEWLGLFADILSRGIFIPCSNEALELLGVERAEPCQFCEYASLCRRFERQAPARMAHFLEQLLPERLAKFDQG
;
A
#
# COMPACT_ATOMS: atom_id res chain seq x y z
N SER A 1 12.06 23.14 8.61
CA SER A 1 11.85 21.71 8.32
C SER A 1 10.91 21.63 7.13
N THR A 2 11.33 21.05 6.02
CA THR A 2 10.50 20.86 4.80
C THR A 2 9.67 19.58 4.84
N GLU A 3 9.93 18.71 5.82
CA GLU A 3 9.18 17.48 6.05
C GLU A 3 7.96 17.77 6.93
N SER A 4 6.79 17.35 6.46
CA SER A 4 5.54 17.47 7.21
C SER A 4 5.18 16.10 7.80
N ARG A 5 4.98 16.05 9.11
CA ARG A 5 4.50 14.85 9.80
C ARG A 5 3.00 14.95 9.99
N CYS A 6 2.29 13.98 9.44
CA CYS A 6 0.84 13.92 9.51
C CYS A 6 0.42 12.73 10.36
N ASN A 7 -0.67 12.89 11.08
CA ASN A 7 -1.22 11.85 11.94
C ASN A 7 -2.74 11.95 11.97
N ALA A 8 -3.38 10.79 11.99
CA ALA A 8 -4.81 10.63 12.12
C ALA A 8 -5.09 9.40 12.98
N ASP A 9 -6.29 9.31 13.53
CA ASP A 9 -6.72 8.10 14.21
C ASP A 9 -6.91 6.98 13.18
N PHE A 10 -6.52 5.76 13.55
CA PHE A 10 -6.64 4.61 12.67
C PHE A 10 -8.12 4.20 12.57
N PRO A 11 -8.73 4.19 11.37
CA PRO A 11 -10.14 3.81 11.22
C PRO A 11 -10.40 2.39 11.73
N GLY A 12 -11.35 2.25 12.64
CA GLY A 12 -11.74 0.95 13.21
C GLY A 12 -10.83 0.40 14.31
N LEU A 13 -9.76 1.10 14.70
CA LEU A 13 -8.88 0.69 15.82
C LEU A 13 -8.74 1.82 16.86
N PRO A 14 -9.63 1.90 17.87
CA PRO A 14 -9.58 2.91 18.91
C PRO A 14 -8.23 2.94 19.64
N GLY A 15 -7.66 4.13 19.80
CA GLY A 15 -6.37 4.33 20.48
C GLY A 15 -5.13 4.06 19.61
N VAL A 16 -5.31 3.57 18.38
CA VAL A 16 -4.22 3.42 17.40
C VAL A 16 -4.19 4.65 16.50
N ARG A 17 -2.99 5.15 16.19
CA ARG A 17 -2.79 6.29 15.29
C ARG A 17 -2.03 5.87 14.05
N LEU A 18 -2.52 6.26 12.88
CA LEU A 18 -1.75 6.20 11.65
C LEU A 18 -0.88 7.44 11.55
N SER A 19 0.40 7.26 11.23
CA SER A 19 1.34 8.36 11.05
C SER A 19 2.18 8.16 9.80
N GLY A 20 2.49 9.27 9.13
CA GLY A 20 3.32 9.29 7.94
C GLY A 20 4.18 10.55 7.91
N GLN A 21 5.25 10.47 7.12
CA GLN A 21 6.16 11.58 6.87
C GLN A 21 6.13 11.85 5.37
N ILE A 22 5.68 13.05 5.02
CA ILE A 22 5.61 13.50 3.63
C ILE A 22 6.94 14.18 3.30
N ASP A 23 7.62 13.70 2.26
CA ASP A 23 8.91 14.26 1.82
C ASP A 23 8.78 15.74 1.43
N ARG A 24 7.75 16.07 0.64
CA ARG A 24 7.45 17.42 0.19
C ARG A 24 5.98 17.59 -0.15
N MET A 25 5.45 18.79 0.11
CA MET A 25 4.12 19.21 -0.29
C MET A 25 4.21 20.62 -0.88
N ASP A 26 3.74 20.78 -2.11
CA ASP A 26 3.71 22.05 -2.84
C ASP A 26 2.28 22.56 -2.97
N ASP A 27 2.08 23.86 -2.77
CA ASP A 27 0.85 24.56 -3.14
C ASP A 27 0.89 24.93 -4.63
N ARG A 28 -0.07 24.45 -5.42
CA ARG A 28 -0.21 24.73 -6.85
C ARG A 28 -1.28 25.79 -7.14
N GLY A 29 -1.86 26.40 -6.11
CA GLY A 29 -2.92 27.39 -6.18
C GLY A 29 -4.32 26.77 -6.16
N ASP A 30 -4.61 25.83 -7.07
CA ASP A 30 -5.91 25.14 -7.15
C ASP A 30 -5.94 23.80 -6.39
N HIS A 31 -4.78 23.24 -6.06
CA HIS A 31 -4.62 22.01 -5.30
C HIS A 31 -3.27 21.96 -4.58
N PHE A 32 -3.15 21.06 -3.62
CA PHE A 32 -1.87 20.68 -3.06
C PHE A 32 -1.31 19.46 -3.78
N MET A 33 0.00 19.44 -4.00
CA MET A 33 0.72 18.31 -4.58
C MET A 33 1.68 17.72 -3.56
N ILE A 34 1.45 16.47 -3.16
CA ILE A 34 2.41 15.68 -2.40
C ILE A 34 3.41 15.09 -3.38
N ILE A 35 4.70 15.28 -3.13
CA ILE A 35 5.79 14.76 -3.96
C ILE A 35 6.62 13.80 -3.12
N ASP A 36 6.68 12.53 -3.54
CA ASP A 36 7.50 11.48 -2.93
C ASP A 36 8.70 11.17 -3.81
N TYR A 37 9.89 11.21 -3.21
CA TYR A 37 11.16 11.04 -3.91
C TYR A 37 11.64 9.61 -3.84
N LYS A 38 11.93 9.01 -5.00
CA LYS A 38 12.47 7.64 -5.10
C LYS A 38 13.83 7.65 -5.78
N SER A 39 14.83 7.07 -5.11
CA SER A 39 16.18 6.89 -5.66
C SER A 39 16.23 5.83 -6.76
N GLY A 40 15.33 4.84 -6.71
CA GLY A 40 15.26 3.73 -7.66
C GLY A 40 14.57 4.07 -8.97
N ARG A 41 14.48 3.05 -9.85
CA ARG A 41 13.72 3.14 -11.09
C ARG A 41 12.22 3.15 -10.82
N GLU A 42 11.48 3.75 -11.75
CA GLU A 42 10.04 3.58 -11.82
C GLU A 42 9.72 2.08 -12.03
N PRO A 43 8.80 1.48 -11.25
CA PRO A 43 8.39 0.10 -11.48
C PRO A 43 7.52 0.01 -12.74
N ASP A 44 7.77 -1.00 -13.57
CA ASP A 44 7.05 -1.22 -14.83
C ASP A 44 5.53 -1.42 -14.62
N GLY A 45 5.15 -1.94 -13.46
CA GLY A 45 3.77 -2.23 -13.07
C GLY A 45 3.21 -1.33 -11.96
N LEU A 46 3.58 -0.04 -11.88
CA LEU A 46 3.15 0.83 -10.76
C LEU A 46 1.65 0.76 -10.44
N CYS A 47 0.79 0.87 -11.45
CA CYS A 47 -0.66 0.80 -11.29
C CYS A 47 -1.11 -0.56 -10.73
N HIS A 48 -0.50 -1.64 -11.21
CA HIS A 48 -0.74 -3.00 -10.72
C HIS A 48 -0.31 -3.15 -9.25
N GLU A 49 0.91 -2.71 -8.91
CA GLU A 49 1.41 -2.75 -7.53
C GLU A 49 0.52 -1.93 -6.56
N MET A 50 -0.08 -0.84 -7.03
CA MET A 50 -1.06 -0.08 -6.26
C MET A 50 -2.37 -0.85 -6.05
N ARG A 51 -2.93 -1.46 -7.11
CA ARG A 51 -4.14 -2.29 -7.01
C ARG A 51 -3.96 -3.48 -6.07
N MET A 52 -2.77 -4.08 -6.05
CA MET A 52 -2.42 -5.19 -5.15
C MET A 52 -2.10 -4.76 -3.72
N GLY A 53 -2.06 -3.44 -3.46
CA GLY A 53 -1.75 -2.86 -2.15
C GLY A 53 -0.28 -2.94 -1.76
N PHE A 54 0.65 -3.14 -2.71
CA PHE A 54 2.09 -3.09 -2.45
C PHE A 54 2.65 -1.67 -2.40
N ARG A 55 1.97 -0.71 -3.05
CA ARG A 55 2.32 0.71 -2.96
C ARG A 55 1.10 1.57 -2.65
N LEU A 56 0.78 1.69 -1.37
CA LEU A 56 -0.37 2.48 -0.92
C LEU A 56 -0.06 3.95 -0.61
N GLN A 57 1.21 4.39 -0.65
CA GLN A 57 1.58 5.79 -0.38
C GLN A 57 0.76 6.83 -1.18
N PRO A 58 0.48 6.62 -2.50
CA PRO A 58 -0.31 7.58 -3.29
C PRO A 58 -1.76 7.74 -2.82
N LEU A 59 -2.29 6.74 -2.09
CA LEU A 59 -3.62 6.78 -1.49
C LEU A 59 -3.55 7.28 -0.03
N LEU A 60 -2.59 6.76 0.73
CA LEU A 60 -2.46 7.02 2.17
C LEU A 60 -2.04 8.45 2.49
N TYR A 61 -1.12 9.05 1.72
CA TYR A 61 -0.62 10.38 2.07
C TYR A 61 -1.66 11.49 1.83
N PRO A 62 -2.37 11.54 0.68
CA PRO A 62 -3.49 12.48 0.53
C PRO A 62 -4.56 12.30 1.61
N TRP A 63 -4.94 11.05 1.90
CA TRP A 63 -5.91 10.74 2.95
C TRP A 63 -5.45 11.22 4.33
N LEU A 64 -4.20 10.93 4.70
CA LEU A 64 -3.65 11.29 6.00
C LEU A 64 -3.57 12.80 6.18
N GLN A 65 -3.22 13.52 5.11
CA GLN A 65 -3.19 14.98 5.11
C GLN A 65 -4.60 15.56 5.30
N GLN A 66 -5.61 15.02 4.61
CA GLN A 66 -7.01 15.40 4.78
C GLN A 66 -7.51 15.12 6.21
N ALA A 67 -7.25 13.92 6.72
CA ALA A 67 -7.70 13.47 8.04
C ALA A 67 -7.01 14.22 9.20
N SER A 68 -5.81 14.76 9.00
CA SER A 68 -5.05 15.50 10.03
C SER A 68 -5.59 16.90 10.36
N ALA A 69 -6.71 17.32 9.76
CA ALA A 69 -7.38 18.62 9.97
C ALA A 69 -6.57 19.88 9.54
N GLN A 70 -5.47 19.72 8.81
CA GLN A 70 -4.62 20.84 8.35
C GLN A 70 -4.95 21.36 6.94
N THR A 71 -6.13 21.07 6.39
CA THR A 71 -6.41 21.35 4.96
C THR A 71 -7.51 22.37 4.75
N THR A 72 -7.30 23.24 3.76
CA THR A 72 -8.14 24.38 3.39
C THR A 72 -9.32 24.00 2.48
N GLY A 73 -9.65 22.71 2.38
CA GLY A 73 -10.67 22.18 1.47
C GLY A 73 -10.21 22.02 0.01
N ALA A 74 -9.00 22.47 -0.34
CA ALA A 74 -8.43 22.25 -1.66
C ALA A 74 -8.09 20.75 -1.89
N PRO A 75 -8.25 20.23 -3.12
CA PRO A 75 -7.86 18.86 -3.45
C PRO A 75 -6.38 18.58 -3.15
N ILE A 76 -6.07 17.34 -2.82
CA ILE A 76 -4.69 16.89 -2.56
C ILE A 76 -4.36 15.77 -3.55
N ARG A 77 -3.30 15.97 -4.32
CA ARG A 77 -2.81 15.03 -5.33
C ARG A 77 -1.45 14.47 -4.93
N PHE A 78 -1.03 13.43 -5.63
CA PHE A 78 0.23 12.75 -5.38
C PHE A 78 1.04 12.59 -6.66
N SER A 79 2.34 12.84 -6.55
CA SER A 79 3.33 12.62 -7.60
C SER A 79 4.54 11.86 -7.07
N TYR A 80 5.15 11.04 -7.92
CA TYR A 80 6.49 10.51 -7.71
C TYR A 80 7.53 11.31 -8.49
N VAL A 81 8.75 11.37 -7.97
CA VAL A 81 9.95 11.73 -8.73
C VAL A 81 10.96 10.58 -8.60
N PHE A 82 11.26 9.90 -9.72
CA PHE A 82 12.22 8.80 -9.78
C PHE A 82 13.57 9.30 -10.30
N PHE A 83 14.63 9.19 -9.49
CA PHE A 83 15.96 9.70 -9.84
C PHE A 83 16.77 8.77 -10.74
N ALA A 84 16.44 7.47 -10.80
CA ALA A 84 17.07 6.53 -11.73
C ALA A 84 16.47 6.60 -13.16
N LYS A 85 15.72 7.66 -13.48
CA LYS A 85 15.15 7.95 -14.80
C LYS A 85 15.80 9.21 -15.38
N SER A 86 16.10 9.21 -16.67
CA SER A 86 16.61 10.38 -17.40
C SER A 86 15.70 10.69 -18.60
N PRO A 87 15.16 11.91 -18.71
CA PRO A 87 15.24 13.00 -17.73
C PRO A 87 14.47 12.69 -16.45
N VAL A 88 14.89 13.28 -15.33
CA VAL A 88 14.13 13.24 -14.07
C VAL A 88 12.87 14.08 -14.25
N GLN A 89 11.71 13.47 -14.02
CA GLN A 89 10.41 14.13 -14.19
C GLN A 89 9.47 13.76 -13.05
N GLU A 90 8.65 14.74 -12.65
CA GLU A 90 7.50 14.52 -11.77
C GLU A 90 6.43 13.73 -12.53
N LYS A 91 5.93 12.65 -11.93
CA LYS A 91 4.85 11.83 -12.46
C LYS A 91 3.67 11.85 -11.50
N THR A 92 2.62 12.57 -11.88
CA THR A 92 1.33 12.53 -11.17
C THR A 92 0.70 11.15 -11.27
N VAL A 93 0.22 10.64 -10.15
CA VAL A 93 -0.42 9.34 -10.03
C VAL A 93 -1.93 9.54 -10.01
N SER A 94 -2.65 8.95 -10.98
CA SER A 94 -4.12 8.86 -10.92
C SER A 94 -4.53 7.70 -10.01
N VAL A 95 -5.53 7.96 -9.17
CA VAL A 95 -6.06 7.01 -8.18
C VAL A 95 -7.54 6.69 -8.40
N ASP A 96 -8.14 7.18 -9.48
CA ASP A 96 -9.60 7.14 -9.70
C ASP A 96 -10.16 5.72 -9.82
N GLN A 97 -9.32 4.76 -10.21
CA GLN A 97 -9.65 3.34 -10.37
C GLN A 97 -9.10 2.46 -9.23
N MET A 98 -8.66 3.06 -8.14
CA MET A 98 -8.08 2.34 -7.01
C MET A 98 -9.14 2.00 -5.97
N THR A 99 -8.94 0.88 -5.26
CA THR A 99 -9.67 0.60 -4.02
C THR A 99 -9.52 1.80 -3.06
N PRO A 100 -10.62 2.32 -2.48
CA PRO A 100 -10.58 3.36 -1.46
C PRO A 100 -9.64 3.01 -0.30
N VAL A 101 -8.95 4.00 0.23
CA VAL A 101 -7.99 3.80 1.32
C VAL A 101 -8.65 3.25 2.59
N GLU A 102 -9.90 3.63 2.85
CA GLU A 102 -10.68 3.13 3.99
C GLU A 102 -10.90 1.62 3.92
N GLU A 103 -11.08 1.04 2.74
CA GLU A 103 -11.20 -0.41 2.57
C GLU A 103 -9.87 -1.11 2.90
N TRP A 104 -8.74 -0.53 2.47
CA TRP A 104 -7.41 -1.05 2.85
C TRP A 104 -7.20 -0.97 4.36
N LEU A 105 -7.51 0.18 4.97
CA LEU A 105 -7.37 0.39 6.40
C LEU A 105 -8.30 -0.53 7.20
N GLY A 106 -9.52 -0.77 6.73
CA GLY A 106 -10.43 -1.76 7.32
C GLY A 106 -9.86 -3.18 7.30
N LEU A 107 -9.32 -3.61 6.16
CA LEU A 107 -8.64 -4.91 6.06
C LEU A 107 -7.44 -5.01 7.01
N PHE A 108 -6.62 -3.96 7.10
CA PHE A 108 -5.50 -3.94 8.03
C PHE A 108 -5.96 -3.92 9.50
N ALA A 109 -7.06 -3.22 9.83
CA ALA A 109 -7.64 -3.22 11.16
C ALA A 109 -8.07 -4.64 11.58
N ASP A 110 -8.72 -5.37 10.68
CA ASP A 110 -9.17 -6.74 10.93
C ASP A 110 -7.98 -7.68 11.19
N ILE A 111 -6.97 -7.64 10.31
CA ILE A 111 -5.73 -8.42 10.46
C ILE A 111 -5.06 -8.14 11.81
N LEU A 112 -4.91 -6.87 12.17
CA LEU A 112 -4.25 -6.45 13.41
C LEU A 112 -5.04 -6.87 14.64
N SER A 113 -6.36 -6.65 14.65
CA SER A 113 -7.23 -6.94 15.80
C SER A 113 -7.34 -8.45 16.08
N ARG A 114 -7.36 -9.28 15.02
CA ARG A 114 -7.44 -10.74 15.12
C ARG A 114 -6.07 -11.40 15.26
N GLY A 115 -4.98 -10.67 15.00
CA GLY A 115 -3.61 -11.20 15.03
C GLY A 115 -3.31 -12.21 13.92
N ILE A 116 -3.93 -12.05 12.74
CA ILE A 116 -3.87 -13.04 11.64
C ILE A 116 -2.80 -12.62 10.63
N PHE A 117 -1.54 -12.85 11.00
CA PHE A 117 -0.38 -12.53 10.16
C PHE A 117 0.01 -13.72 9.28
N ILE A 118 -0.84 -14.06 8.31
CA ILE A 118 -0.57 -15.16 7.38
C ILE A 118 0.22 -14.62 6.19
N PRO A 119 1.41 -15.17 5.88
CA PRO A 119 2.15 -14.76 4.69
C PRO A 119 1.42 -15.21 3.43
N CYS A 120 1.07 -14.25 2.57
CA CYS A 120 0.63 -14.52 1.20
C CYS A 120 1.85 -14.88 0.35
N SER A 121 2.47 -16.06 0.53
CA SER A 121 3.63 -16.43 -0.31
C SER A 121 3.21 -16.71 -1.76
N ASN A 122 4.12 -16.63 -2.72
CA ASN A 122 3.82 -16.93 -4.12
C ASN A 122 3.29 -18.36 -4.25
N GLU A 123 3.91 -19.32 -3.56
CA GLU A 123 3.53 -20.73 -3.57
C GLU A 123 2.13 -20.95 -2.99
N ALA A 124 1.74 -20.19 -1.96
CA ALA A 124 0.39 -20.27 -1.41
C ALA A 124 -0.64 -19.64 -2.35
N LEU A 125 -0.31 -18.50 -2.96
CA LEU A 125 -1.18 -17.81 -3.92
C LEU A 125 -1.36 -18.61 -5.22
N GLU A 126 -0.32 -19.27 -5.71
CA GLU A 126 -0.37 -20.18 -6.86
C GLU A 126 -1.37 -21.34 -6.63
N LEU A 127 -1.40 -21.91 -5.43
CA LEU A 127 -2.38 -22.94 -5.06
C LEU A 127 -3.82 -22.44 -5.05
N LEU A 128 -4.01 -21.14 -4.83
CA LEU A 128 -5.32 -20.47 -4.85
C LEU A 128 -5.68 -19.93 -6.23
N GLY A 129 -4.84 -20.14 -7.25
CA GLY A 129 -5.06 -19.62 -8.59
C GLY A 129 -4.83 -18.10 -8.71
N VAL A 130 -4.22 -17.47 -7.70
CA VAL A 130 -3.90 -16.04 -7.73
C VAL A 130 -2.61 -15.82 -8.51
N GLU A 131 -2.73 -15.21 -9.68
CA GLU A 131 -1.60 -14.88 -10.55
C GLU A 131 -1.10 -13.44 -10.31
N ARG A 132 0.15 -13.16 -10.70
CA ARG A 132 0.74 -11.80 -10.80
C ARG A 132 0.85 -10.96 -9.52
N ALA A 133 0.53 -11.50 -8.34
CA ALA A 133 0.74 -10.79 -7.08
C ALA A 133 2.22 -10.75 -6.67
N GLU A 134 3.00 -11.79 -6.97
CA GLU A 134 4.45 -11.90 -6.67
C GLU A 134 4.99 -11.23 -5.36
N PRO A 135 4.31 -11.33 -4.20
CA PRO A 135 4.74 -10.67 -2.95
C PRO A 135 6.11 -11.15 -2.44
N CYS A 136 6.59 -12.29 -2.95
CA CYS A 136 7.88 -12.85 -2.59
C CYS A 136 9.07 -12.22 -3.33
N GLN A 137 8.84 -11.48 -4.43
CA GLN A 137 9.89 -11.03 -5.36
C GLN A 137 10.99 -10.20 -4.67
N PHE A 138 10.61 -9.35 -3.71
CA PHE A 138 11.52 -8.46 -2.98
C PHE A 138 11.45 -8.64 -1.46
N CYS A 139 10.91 -9.76 -0.98
CA CYS A 139 10.72 -10.00 0.45
C CYS A 139 12.05 -10.35 1.13
N GLU A 140 12.49 -9.51 2.06
CA GLU A 140 13.73 -9.70 2.84
C GLU A 140 13.63 -10.82 3.88
N TYR A 141 12.41 -11.23 4.23
CA TYR A 141 12.14 -12.28 5.22
C TYR A 141 12.07 -13.69 4.62
N ALA A 142 12.51 -13.87 3.36
CA ALA A 142 12.45 -15.15 2.67
C ALA A 142 13.14 -16.29 3.44
N SER A 143 14.23 -16.01 4.16
CA SER A 143 14.98 -16.98 4.97
C SER A 143 14.25 -17.43 6.25
N LEU A 144 13.35 -16.61 6.77
CA LEU A 144 12.52 -16.92 7.94
C LEU A 144 11.15 -17.48 7.55
N CYS A 145 10.77 -17.30 6.29
CA CYS A 145 9.49 -17.75 5.76
C CYS A 145 9.51 -19.27 5.56
N ARG A 146 8.49 -19.95 6.11
CA ARG A 146 8.32 -21.40 5.94
C ARG A 146 7.81 -21.79 4.55
N ARG A 147 7.69 -20.87 3.59
CA ARG A 147 7.09 -21.14 2.26
C ARG A 147 7.74 -22.31 1.50
N PHE A 148 9.00 -22.62 1.78
CA PHE A 148 9.70 -23.75 1.15
C PHE A 148 9.56 -25.08 1.91
N GLU A 149 8.91 -25.11 3.07
CA GLU A 149 8.58 -26.36 3.75
C GLU A 149 7.49 -27.10 2.98
N ARG A 150 7.64 -28.41 2.81
CA ARG A 150 6.79 -29.26 1.95
C ARG A 150 5.28 -29.07 2.09
N GLN A 151 4.78 -28.80 3.29
CA GLN A 151 3.35 -28.64 3.57
C GLN A 151 2.94 -27.20 3.87
N ALA A 152 3.89 -26.26 3.94
CA ALA A 152 3.58 -24.90 4.33
C ALA A 152 2.72 -24.15 3.30
N PRO A 153 2.99 -24.19 1.99
CA PRO A 153 2.14 -23.52 1.00
C PRO A 153 0.67 -23.92 1.08
N ALA A 154 0.39 -25.24 1.14
CA ALA A 154 -0.98 -25.74 1.24
C ALA A 154 -1.68 -25.32 2.54
N ARG A 155 -0.96 -25.34 3.68
CA ARG A 155 -1.51 -24.84 4.95
C ARG A 155 -1.77 -23.34 4.92
N MET A 156 -0.85 -22.56 4.33
CA MET A 156 -0.98 -21.11 4.19
C MET A 156 -2.16 -20.77 3.28
N ALA A 157 -2.29 -21.42 2.12
CA ALA A 157 -3.42 -21.28 1.21
C ALA A 157 -4.76 -21.53 1.92
N HIS A 158 -4.86 -22.65 2.64
CA HIS A 158 -6.05 -22.99 3.43
C HIS A 158 -6.41 -21.91 4.46
N PHE A 159 -5.42 -21.41 5.22
CA PHE A 159 -5.67 -20.36 6.20
C PHE A 159 -6.02 -19.02 5.55
N LEU A 160 -5.44 -18.68 4.40
CA LEU A 160 -5.81 -17.47 3.67
C LEU A 160 -7.27 -17.50 3.22
N GLU A 161 -7.74 -18.62 2.65
CA GLU A 161 -9.14 -18.79 2.26
C GLU A 161 -10.09 -18.68 3.45
N GLN A 162 -9.74 -19.34 4.56
CA GLN A 162 -10.62 -19.40 5.73
C GLN A 162 -10.63 -18.10 6.54
N LEU A 163 -9.48 -17.45 6.69
CA LEU A 163 -9.30 -16.39 7.67
C LEU A 163 -9.19 -15.01 7.05
N LEU A 164 -8.72 -14.91 5.81
CA LEU A 164 -8.49 -13.65 5.09
C LEU A 164 -9.05 -13.66 3.64
N PRO A 165 -10.32 -14.08 3.41
CA PRO A 165 -10.90 -14.10 2.06
C PRO A 165 -10.95 -12.71 1.41
N GLU A 166 -11.15 -11.66 2.22
CA GLU A 166 -11.17 -10.27 1.76
C GLU A 166 -9.80 -9.81 1.25
N ARG A 167 -8.70 -10.32 1.83
CA ARG A 167 -7.35 -10.07 1.33
C ARG A 167 -7.14 -10.73 -0.01
N LEU A 168 -7.62 -11.96 -0.19
CA LEU A 168 -7.52 -12.68 -1.46
C LEU A 168 -8.31 -11.96 -2.55
N ALA A 169 -9.52 -11.48 -2.23
CA ALA A 169 -10.34 -10.72 -3.17
C ALA A 169 -9.66 -9.44 -3.69
N LYS A 170 -8.67 -8.88 -2.96
CA LYS A 170 -7.87 -7.74 -3.46
C LYS A 170 -6.88 -8.14 -4.55
N PHE A 171 -6.53 -9.41 -4.66
CA PHE A 171 -5.66 -9.91 -5.73
C PHE A 171 -6.41 -10.25 -7.02
N ASP A 172 -7.69 -10.60 -6.92
CA ASP A 172 -8.55 -10.92 -8.07
C ASP A 172 -9.05 -9.69 -8.86
N GLN A 173 -8.80 -8.48 -8.34
CA GLN A 173 -9.19 -7.21 -8.98
C GLN A 173 -8.12 -6.66 -9.94
N GLY A 174 -7.09 -7.46 -10.24
CA GLY A 174 -5.90 -7.11 -11.05
C GLY A 174 -6.12 -7.09 -12.56
#